data_AF-A0A929KXS3-F1
#
_entry.id   AF-A0A929KXS3-F1
#
_cell.length_a   1.000
_cell.length_b   1.000
_cell.length_c   1.000
_cell.angle_alpha   90.00
_cell.angle_beta   90.00
_cell.angle_gamma   90.00
#
_symmetry.space_group_name_H-M   'P 1'
#
loop_
_entity.id
_entity.type
_entity.pdbx_description
1 polymer ?
#
loop_
_entity_poly.entity_id
_entity_poly.type
_entity_poly.pdbx_seq_one_letter_code
_entity_poly.pdbx_strand_id
1 'polypeptide(L)'
;MSSRTIEIFWDSISEVNVYKVDLMTIDDIVMEITYNDRLLKITEETEGWNDFTDRLEQRFPTIPNDWWQKVVQPAFATNFTTIYKKTT
;
A
#
# COMPACT_ATOMS: atom_id res chain seq x y z
N MET A 1 17.84 -19.00 -6.13
CA MET A 1 17.41 -17.75 -6.79
C MET A 1 17.98 -16.60 -5.99
N SER A 2 18.74 -15.68 -6.58
CA SER A 2 19.22 -14.50 -5.83
C SER A 2 18.06 -13.54 -5.62
N SER A 3 17.70 -13.26 -4.37
CA SER A 3 16.82 -12.16 -4.02
C SER A 3 17.54 -10.84 -4.30
N ARG A 4 16.88 -9.93 -5.02
CA ARG A 4 17.39 -8.58 -5.26
C ARG A 4 16.77 -7.65 -4.21
N THR A 5 17.61 -6.99 -3.42
CA THR A 5 17.17 -5.95 -2.50
C THR A 5 17.12 -4.62 -3.23
N ILE A 6 16.10 -3.82 -2.94
CA ILE A 6 15.98 -2.43 -3.40
C ILE A 6 15.83 -1.53 -2.18
N GLU A 7 16.36 -0.32 -2.27
CA GLU A 7 16.21 0.71 -1.24
C GLU A 7 15.33 1.83 -1.79
N ILE A 8 14.35 2.26 -0.99
CA ILE A 8 13.41 3.31 -1.33
C ILE A 8 13.46 4.35 -0.21
N PHE A 9 13.74 5.61 -0.58
CA PHE A 9 13.68 6.71 0.37
C PHE A 9 12.23 7.17 0.53
N TRP A 10 11.78 7.37 1.77
CA TRP A 10 10.43 7.85 2.06
C TRP A 10 10.05 9.11 1.27
N ASP A 11 10.98 10.05 1.15
CA ASP A 11 10.73 11.34 0.47
C ASP A 11 10.55 11.21 -1.04
N SER A 12 10.98 10.08 -1.61
CA SER A 12 10.80 9.76 -3.02
C SER A 12 9.41 9.18 -3.35
N ILE A 13 8.64 8.78 -2.34
CA ILE A 13 7.28 8.30 -2.52
C ILE A 13 6.40 9.48 -2.91
N SER A 14 5.74 9.37 -4.05
CA SER A 14 4.83 10.39 -4.58
C SER A 14 3.36 9.99 -4.39
N GLU A 15 3.05 8.70 -4.32
CA GLU A 15 1.68 8.21 -4.22
C GLU A 15 1.66 6.81 -3.60
N VAL A 16 0.66 6.54 -2.76
CA VAL A 16 0.36 5.20 -2.26
C VAL A 16 -1.11 4.91 -2.51
N ASN A 17 -1.36 3.85 -3.27
CA ASN A 17 -2.69 3.35 -3.61
C ASN A 17 -2.87 1.98 -2.98
N VAL A 18 -4.08 1.70 -2.49
CA VAL A 18 -4.43 0.42 -1.91
C VAL A 18 -5.78 -0.04 -2.45
N TYR A 19 -5.90 -1.33 -2.73
CA TYR A 19 -7.13 -1.93 -3.23
C TYR A 19 -7.15 -3.43 -2.95
N LYS A 20 -8.33 -4.04 -3.06
CA LYS A 20 -8.51 -5.48 -2.99
C LYS A 20 -8.47 -6.10 -4.38
N VAL A 21 -7.77 -7.22 -4.49
CA VAL A 21 -7.81 -8.11 -5.64
C VAL A 21 -8.66 -9.32 -5.28
N ASP A 22 -9.67 -9.59 -6.09
CA ASP A 22 -10.52 -10.78 -5.96
C ASP A 22 -9.76 -12.02 -6.45
N LEU A 23 -9.52 -12.97 -5.55
CA LEU A 23 -8.95 -14.28 -5.81
C LEU A 23 -10.02 -15.39 -5.74
N MET A 24 -11.19 -15.13 -6.32
CA MET A 24 -12.42 -15.95 -6.40
C MET A 24 -13.15 -16.19 -5.07
N THR A 25 -12.40 -16.54 -4.02
CA THR A 25 -12.97 -16.91 -2.70
C THR A 25 -12.41 -16.09 -1.56
N ILE A 26 -11.31 -15.38 -1.80
CA ILE A 26 -10.64 -14.51 -0.84
C ILE A 26 -10.33 -13.18 -1.53
N ASP A 27 -10.33 -12.09 -0.76
CA ASP A 27 -9.73 -10.83 -1.16
C ASP A 27 -8.26 -10.84 -0.71
N ASP A 28 -7.35 -10.30 -1.53
CA ASP A 28 -5.97 -9.97 -1.14
C ASP A 28 -5.78 -8.45 -1.25
N ILE A 29 -5.26 -7.82 -0.20
CA ILE A 29 -5.01 -6.38 -0.19
C ILE A 29 -3.68 -6.09 -0.86
N VAL A 30 -3.74 -5.30 -1.93
CA VAL A 30 -2.58 -4.86 -2.69
C VAL A 30 -2.29 -3.41 -2.38
N MET A 31 -1.03 -3.10 -2.07
CA MET A 31 -0.51 -1.75 -1.97
C MET A 31 0.49 -1.46 -3.09
N GLU A 32 0.23 -0.37 -3.80
CA GLU A 32 1.04 0.19 -4.87
C GLU A 32 1.71 1.47 -4.39
N ILE A 33 3.04 1.46 -4.35
CA ILE A 33 3.89 2.57 -3.91
C ILE A 33 4.59 3.13 -5.13
N THR A 34 4.23 4.35 -5.51
CA THR A 34 4.91 5.08 -6.58
C THR A 34 6.08 5.87 -6.00
N TYR A 35 7.29 5.65 -6.51
CA TYR A 35 8.52 6.32 -6.07
C TYR A 35 9.46 6.55 -7.25
N ASN A 36 10.03 7.75 -7.42
CA ASN A 36 10.94 8.07 -8.54
C ASN A 36 10.48 7.54 -9.92
N ASP A 37 9.20 7.72 -10.26
CA ASP A 37 8.56 7.19 -11.49
C ASP A 37 8.59 5.65 -11.64
N ARG A 38 8.78 4.93 -10.54
CA ARG A 38 8.71 3.47 -10.45
C ARG A 38 7.56 3.05 -9.56
N LEU A 39 7.12 1.81 -9.74
CA LEU A 39 6.06 1.20 -8.94
C LEU A 39 6.62 0.00 -8.17
N LEU A 40 6.41 0.00 -6.85
CA LEU A 40 6.56 -1.19 -6.03
C LEU A 40 5.16 -1.69 -5.67
N LYS A 41 4.92 -2.99 -5.87
CA LYS A 41 3.70 -3.67 -5.43
C LYS A 41 4.06 -4.64 -4.31
N ILE A 42 3.35 -4.52 -3.20
CA ILE A 42 3.36 -5.47 -2.09
C ILE A 42 1.92 -5.84 -1.75
N THR A 43 1.74 -6.98 -1.08
CA THR A 43 0.43 -7.47 -0.64
C THR A 43 0.42 -7.72 0.87
N GLU A 44 -0.75 -7.90 1.48
CA GLU A 44 -0.85 -8.17 2.92
C GLU A 44 -0.13 -9.45 3.37
N GLU A 45 0.09 -10.38 2.43
CA GLU A 45 0.88 -11.60 2.61
C GLU A 45 2.41 -11.37 2.55
N THR A 46 2.86 -10.17 2.21
CA THR A 46 4.29 -9.84 2.15
C THR A 46 4.88 -9.79 3.57
N GLU A 47 5.99 -10.49 3.78
CA GLU A 47 6.70 -10.49 5.07
C GLU A 47 7.06 -9.06 5.50
N GLY A 48 6.69 -8.70 6.73
CA GLY A 48 6.87 -7.35 7.27
C GLY A 48 5.77 -6.35 6.91
N TRP A 49 4.65 -6.78 6.32
CA TRP A 49 3.51 -5.91 5.98
C TRP A 49 3.07 -5.00 7.14
N ASN A 50 2.76 -5.58 8.32
CA ASN A 50 2.28 -4.81 9.47
C ASN A 50 3.32 -3.77 9.93
N ASP A 51 4.60 -4.17 10.02
CA ASP A 51 5.69 -3.25 10.40
C ASP A 51 5.84 -2.12 9.37
N PHE A 52 5.62 -2.42 8.09
CA PHE A 52 5.68 -1.44 7.01
C PHE A 52 4.49 -0.46 7.09
N THR A 53 3.26 -0.94 7.24
CA THR A 53 2.07 -0.10 7.34
C THR A 53 2.13 0.82 8.56
N ASP A 54 2.59 0.33 9.70
CA ASP A 54 2.77 1.15 10.90
C ASP A 54 3.78 2.29 10.68
N ARG A 55 4.90 2.00 10.01
CA ARG A 55 5.92 3.02 9.67
C ARG A 55 5.42 3.98 8.60
N LEU A 56 4.63 3.49 7.65
CA LEU A 56 4.03 4.30 6.59
C LEU A 56 3.11 5.37 7.20
N GLU A 57 2.21 4.98 8.11
CA GLU A 57 1.32 5.90 8.82
C GLU A 57 2.10 6.92 9.67
N GLN A 58 3.13 6.47 10.39
CA GLN A 58 4.00 7.36 11.16
C GLN A 58 4.76 8.37 10.27
N ARG A 59 5.19 7.93 9.08
CA ARG A 59 5.96 8.77 8.15
C ARG A 59 5.08 9.77 7.41
N PHE A 60 3.83 9.39 7.10
CA PHE A 60 2.87 10.21 6.37
C PHE A 60 1.60 10.43 7.20
N PRO A 61 1.61 11.39 8.15
CA PRO A 61 0.46 11.69 9.01
C PRO A 61 -0.79 12.16 8.28
N THR A 62 -0.70 12.42 6.98
CA THR A 62 -1.84 12.75 6.11
C THR A 62 -2.64 11.51 5.68
N ILE A 63 -2.10 10.31 5.88
CA ILE A 63 -2.82 9.06 5.66
C ILE A 63 -4.01 9.01 6.62
N PRO A 64 -5.25 8.79 6.14
CA PRO A 64 -6.41 8.70 7.03
C PRO A 64 -6.31 7.47 7.94
N ASN A 65 -6.47 7.62 9.25
CA ASN A 65 -6.42 6.50 10.21
C ASN A 65 -7.47 5.40 9.95
N ASP A 66 -8.50 5.69 9.16
CA ASP A 66 -9.58 4.75 8.80
C ASP A 66 -9.38 4.12 7.41
N TRP A 67 -8.22 4.29 6.77
CA TRP A 67 -7.96 3.82 5.41
C TRP A 67 -8.17 2.30 5.27
N TRP A 68 -7.72 1.51 6.26
CA TRP A 68 -7.86 0.06 6.23
C TRP A 68 -9.32 -0.36 6.12
N GLN A 69 -10.18 0.25 6.93
CA GLN A 69 -11.61 -0.04 6.92
C GLN A 69 -12.25 0.31 5.57
N LYS A 70 -11.84 1.41 4.94
CA LYS A 70 -12.31 1.84 3.61
C LYS A 70 -11.90 0.87 2.50
N VAL A 71 -10.73 0.24 2.63
CA VAL A 71 -10.25 -0.74 1.65
C VAL A 71 -10.92 -2.10 1.87
N VAL A 72 -11.06 -2.56 3.11
CA VAL A 72 -11.57 -3.91 3.40
C VAL A 72 -13.09 -4.03 3.17
N GLN A 73 -13.85 -2.95 3.35
CA GLN A 73 -15.32 -2.97 3.30
C GLN A 73 -15.90 -2.22 2.10
N PRO A 74 -16.91 -2.78 1.41
CA PRO A 74 -17.53 -4.10 1.62
C PRO A 74 -16.66 -5.24 1.05
N ALA A 75 -16.90 -6.48 1.50
CA ALA A 75 -16.23 -7.69 0.98
C ALA A 75 -16.40 -7.81 -0.55
N PHE A 76 -15.37 -8.33 -1.24
CA PHE A 76 -15.32 -8.55 -2.70
C PHE A 76 -15.41 -7.31 -3.60
N ALA A 77 -15.51 -6.10 -3.03
CA ALA A 77 -15.40 -4.85 -3.79
C ALA A 77 -13.93 -4.38 -3.86
N THR A 78 -13.44 -4.00 -5.04
CA THR A 78 -12.04 -3.58 -5.25
C THR A 78 -11.60 -2.44 -4.32
N ASN A 79 -12.50 -1.51 -3.95
CA ASN A 79 -12.24 -0.41 -3.00
C ASN A 79 -10.91 0.33 -3.23
N PHE A 80 -10.64 0.71 -4.48
CA PHE A 80 -9.44 1.47 -4.82
C PHE A 80 -9.41 2.80 -4.07
N THR A 81 -8.35 2.99 -3.29
CA THR A 81 -8.18 4.13 -2.40
C THR A 81 -6.75 4.65 -2.50
N THR A 82 -6.59 5.92 -2.87
CA THR A 82 -5.32 6.64 -2.72
C THR A 82 -5.22 7.11 -1.27
N ILE A 83 -4.35 6.48 -0.49
CA ILE A 83 -4.17 6.79 0.94
C ILE A 83 -3.13 7.89 1.16
N TYR A 84 -2.21 8.06 0.20
CA TYR A 84 -1.22 9.13 0.20
C TYR A 84 -0.99 9.65 -1.21
N LYS A 85 -0.92 10.97 -1.35
CA LYS A 85 -0.45 11.64 -2.57
C LYS A 85 0.32 12.89 -2.19
N LYS A 86 1.57 12.97 -2.63
CA LYS A 86 2.44 14.12 -2.36
C LYS A 86 1.85 15.33 -3.08
N THR A 87 1.51 16.37 -2.30
CA THR A 87 1.07 17.64 -2.86
C THR A 87 2.30 18.42 -3.31
N THR A 88 2.28 18.88 -4.56
CA THR A 88 3.36 19.68 -5.17
C THR A 88 3.46 21.06 -4.55
#